data_AF-A0AAP3HAY6-F1
#
_entry.id   AF-A0AAP3HAY6-F1
#
_cell.length_a   1.000
_cell.length_b   1.000
_cell.length_c   1.000
_cell.angle_alpha   90.00
_cell.angle_beta   90.00
_cell.angle_gamma   90.00
#
_symmetry.space_group_name_H-M   'P 1'
#
loop_
_entity.id
_entity.type
_entity.pdbx_description
1 polymer ?
#
loop_
_entity_poly.entity_id
_entity_poly.type
_entity_poly.pdbx_seq_one_letter_code
_entity_poly.pdbx_strand_id
1 'polypeptide(L)'
;MNLKSRSSITAIVVILLTSALNISAFAAKSNKAATAEDKAEKKDNGKFPLGCTAVGYQQNLKVLTLLPGKEGALQSMYFIYNTLPETVSLYQMHDKESLYSYWLNHSIRGNSWAVLATGEKEVKFICTLGDGKKSYGKILDCADVIKVCEYVNVKFGLNNKGNFWIVDSNTRNGAVSQVVHYGIIPGV
;
A
#
# COMPACT_ATOMS: atom_id res chain seq x y z
N MET A 1 -1.81 -20.21 -84.09
CA MET A 1 -0.89 -21.25 -84.58
C MET A 1 -0.28 -21.97 -83.39
N ASN A 2 -0.43 -23.30 -83.37
CA ASN A 2 0.26 -24.34 -82.56
C ASN A 2 0.19 -24.31 -81.02
N LEU A 3 0.10 -25.43 -80.30
CA LEU A 3 -0.48 -26.78 -80.50
C LEU A 3 -0.34 -27.47 -79.11
N LYS A 4 -1.38 -28.20 -78.67
CA LYS A 4 -1.37 -29.42 -77.83
C LYS A 4 -0.27 -29.63 -76.76
N SER A 5 -0.71 -30.01 -75.54
CA SER A 5 -0.66 -31.44 -75.13
C SER A 5 -1.43 -31.70 -73.83
N ARG A 6 -2.27 -32.73 -73.86
CA ARG A 6 -2.91 -33.42 -72.71
C ARG A 6 -2.15 -34.73 -72.48
N SER A 7 -2.14 -35.23 -71.24
CA SER A 7 -1.98 -36.64 -70.77
C SER A 7 -1.03 -36.67 -69.57
N SER A 8 -1.16 -37.48 -68.50
CA SER A 8 -2.20 -38.33 -67.92
C SER A 8 -1.61 -38.86 -66.59
N ILE A 9 -2.45 -39.01 -65.58
CA ILE A 9 -2.46 -39.94 -64.43
C ILE A 9 -1.14 -40.65 -64.04
N THR A 10 -0.70 -40.42 -62.79
CA THR A 10 -0.26 -41.48 -61.87
C THR A 10 -0.53 -41.08 -60.41
N ALA A 11 -1.11 -42.02 -59.67
CA ALA A 11 -1.57 -41.89 -58.29
C ALA A 11 -0.46 -42.23 -57.27
N ILE A 12 -0.88 -42.24 -55.98
CA ILE A 12 -0.21 -42.79 -54.78
C ILE A 12 0.83 -41.78 -54.20
N VAL A 13 0.81 -41.31 -52.95
CA VAL A 13 0.56 -41.95 -51.65
C VAL A 13 0.09 -40.89 -50.62
N VAL A 14 -0.86 -41.30 -49.78
CA VAL A 14 -1.35 -40.64 -48.56
C VAL A 14 -0.26 -40.56 -47.50
N ILE A 15 0.06 -39.36 -46.99
CA ILE A 15 0.66 -39.19 -45.64
C ILE A 15 -0.03 -38.01 -44.93
N LEU A 16 -0.88 -38.40 -43.96
CA LEU A 16 -1.04 -37.86 -42.59
C LEU A 16 -0.93 -36.34 -42.36
N LEU A 17 -2.01 -35.68 -41.90
CA LEU A 17 -2.26 -35.33 -40.48
C LEU A 17 -1.17 -34.37 -39.93
N THR A 18 -1.41 -33.10 -39.56
CA THR A 18 -2.54 -32.51 -38.85
C THR A 18 -2.56 -30.98 -39.03
N SER A 19 -3.77 -30.47 -39.22
CA SER A 19 -4.12 -29.05 -39.16
C SER A 19 -4.00 -28.49 -37.74
N ALA A 20 -3.61 -27.22 -37.69
CA ALA A 20 -3.51 -26.36 -36.52
C ALA A 20 -4.71 -26.44 -35.55
N LEU A 21 -4.40 -26.58 -34.27
CA LEU A 21 -5.22 -26.12 -33.15
C LEU A 21 -4.28 -25.59 -32.06
N ASN A 22 -3.95 -24.30 -32.15
CA ASN A 22 -3.36 -23.55 -31.04
C ASN A 22 -4.44 -23.37 -29.96
N ILE A 23 -4.43 -24.22 -28.94
CA ILE A 23 -5.22 -24.02 -27.74
C ILE A 23 -4.37 -23.19 -26.78
N SER A 24 -4.66 -21.89 -26.71
CA SER A 24 -4.14 -20.99 -25.70
C SER A 24 -4.57 -21.49 -24.32
N ALA A 25 -3.61 -21.73 -23.44
CA ALA A 25 -3.84 -22.11 -22.06
C ALA A 25 -4.63 -21.02 -21.31
N PHE A 26 -5.90 -21.29 -20.98
CA PHE A 26 -6.56 -20.56 -19.91
C PHE A 26 -6.12 -21.18 -18.58
N ALA A 27 -5.12 -20.55 -17.95
CA ALA A 27 -4.79 -20.82 -16.56
C ALA A 27 -5.99 -20.43 -15.69
N ALA A 28 -6.77 -21.42 -15.26
CA ALA A 28 -7.83 -21.23 -14.28
C ALA A 28 -7.21 -20.73 -12.97
N LYS A 29 -7.57 -19.52 -12.55
CA LYS A 29 -7.23 -18.96 -11.24
C LYS A 29 -7.87 -19.84 -10.17
N SER A 30 -7.08 -20.70 -9.55
CA SER A 30 -7.50 -21.49 -8.39
C SER A 30 -7.81 -20.53 -7.24
N ASN A 31 -9.09 -20.44 -6.86
CA ASN A 31 -9.50 -19.81 -5.60
C ASN A 31 -9.05 -20.70 -4.45
N LYS A 32 -7.78 -20.54 -4.03
CA LYS A 32 -7.27 -21.17 -2.81
C LYS A 32 -8.03 -20.58 -1.63
N ALA A 33 -8.80 -21.42 -0.94
CA ALA A 33 -9.44 -21.05 0.32
C ALA A 33 -8.34 -20.64 1.32
N ALA A 34 -8.47 -19.45 1.91
CA ALA A 34 -7.51 -18.94 2.88
C ALA A 34 -7.38 -19.91 4.08
N THR A 35 -6.14 -20.29 4.37
CA THR A 35 -5.81 -21.24 5.44
C THR A 35 -6.04 -20.63 6.82
N ALA A 36 -6.07 -21.46 7.87
CA ALA A 36 -6.21 -20.99 9.25
C ALA A 36 -5.03 -20.07 9.66
N GLU A 37 -3.84 -20.32 9.11
CA GLU A 37 -2.64 -19.50 9.30
C GLU A 37 -2.80 -18.11 8.67
N ASP A 38 -3.29 -18.02 7.43
CA ASP A 38 -3.58 -16.73 6.76
C ASP A 38 -4.60 -15.89 7.55
N LYS A 39 -5.57 -16.54 8.20
CA LYS A 39 -6.59 -15.87 9.02
C LYS A 39 -6.03 -15.41 10.37
N ALA A 40 -5.15 -16.20 10.98
CA ALA A 40 -4.49 -15.84 12.24
C ALA A 40 -3.50 -14.68 12.05
N GLU A 41 -2.72 -14.70 10.97
CA GLU A 41 -1.80 -13.61 10.61
C GLU A 41 -2.55 -12.31 10.32
N LYS A 42 -3.66 -12.37 9.56
CA LYS A 42 -4.54 -11.20 9.34
C LYS A 42 -5.10 -10.62 10.64
N LYS A 43 -5.47 -11.47 11.61
CA LYS A 43 -6.01 -11.02 12.91
C LYS A 43 -4.94 -10.35 13.77
N ASP A 44 -3.68 -10.78 13.70
CA ASP A 44 -2.59 -10.20 14.47
C ASP A 44 -2.04 -8.91 13.84
N ASN A 45 -2.11 -8.80 12.51
CA ASN A 45 -1.56 -7.67 11.77
C ASN A 45 -2.18 -6.32 12.17
N GLY A 46 -3.43 -6.28 12.64
CA GLY A 46 -4.12 -5.04 13.04
C GLY A 46 -3.86 -4.56 14.48
N LYS A 47 -2.97 -5.21 15.23
CA LYS A 47 -2.52 -4.76 16.56
C LYS A 47 -1.38 -3.76 16.43
N PHE A 48 -1.25 -2.84 17.38
CA PHE A 48 -0.11 -1.93 17.39
C PHE A 48 1.21 -2.69 17.54
N PRO A 49 2.26 -2.25 16.84
CA PRO A 49 3.63 -2.66 17.16
C PRO A 49 3.96 -2.43 18.65
N LEU A 50 4.87 -3.24 19.19
CA LEU A 50 5.36 -3.07 20.55
C LEU A 50 6.00 -1.68 20.73
N GLY A 51 5.63 -0.97 21.81
CA GLY A 51 6.10 0.40 22.09
C GLY A 51 5.33 1.51 21.36
N CYS A 52 4.46 1.17 20.42
CA CYS A 52 3.63 2.13 19.71
C CYS A 52 2.32 2.36 20.48
N THR A 53 1.96 3.62 20.74
CA THR A 53 0.83 3.99 21.61
C THR A 53 -0.19 4.83 20.85
N ALA A 54 -1.48 4.71 21.19
CA ALA A 54 -2.56 5.45 20.51
C ALA A 54 -2.65 6.91 20.99
N VAL A 55 -1.60 7.69 20.74
CA VAL A 55 -1.42 9.08 21.17
C VAL A 55 -0.91 9.95 20.00
N GLY A 56 -0.82 11.26 20.21
CA GLY A 56 -0.29 12.18 19.21
C GLY A 56 -1.14 12.35 17.95
N TYR A 57 -2.40 11.96 17.97
CA TYR A 57 -3.33 12.19 16.87
C TYR A 57 -4.76 12.46 17.36
N GLN A 58 -5.58 12.98 16.46
CA GLN A 58 -7.02 13.18 16.62
C GLN A 58 -7.74 12.74 15.35
N GLN A 59 -8.91 12.15 15.49
CA GLN A 59 -9.81 11.84 14.37
C GLN A 59 -11.14 12.55 14.64
N ASN A 60 -11.44 13.59 13.86
CA ASN A 60 -12.71 14.30 13.94
C ASN A 60 -13.19 14.66 12.53
N LEU A 61 -14.50 14.79 12.32
CA LEU A 61 -15.07 15.32 11.08
C LEU A 61 -14.49 14.67 9.80
N LYS A 62 -14.23 13.35 9.83
CA LYS A 62 -13.60 12.58 8.73
C LYS A 62 -12.12 12.88 8.44
N VAL A 63 -11.48 13.70 9.25
CA VAL A 63 -10.08 14.12 9.11
C VAL A 63 -9.24 13.41 10.17
N LEU A 64 -8.07 12.92 9.75
CA LEU A 64 -6.99 12.56 10.67
C LEU A 64 -6.09 13.78 10.87
N THR A 65 -5.87 14.18 12.12
CA THR A 65 -4.89 15.20 12.50
C THR A 65 -3.78 14.53 13.30
N LEU A 66 -2.56 14.57 12.81
CA LEU A 66 -1.34 14.20 13.55
C LEU A 66 -0.82 15.43 14.27
N LEU A 67 -0.32 15.23 15.48
CA LEU A 67 0.19 16.28 16.38
C LEU A 67 1.63 15.95 16.80
N PRO A 68 2.61 16.01 15.87
CA PRO A 68 4.00 15.66 16.18
C PRO A 68 4.56 16.53 17.29
N GLY A 69 5.37 15.92 18.15
CA GLY A 69 6.00 16.58 19.29
C GLY A 69 5.09 17.02 20.44
N LYS A 70 3.79 16.76 20.36
CA LYS A 70 2.89 16.89 21.51
C LYS A 70 3.35 16.02 22.70
N GLU A 71 3.90 14.85 22.41
CA GLU A 71 4.44 13.92 23.40
C GLU A 71 5.92 14.19 23.75
N GLY A 72 6.49 15.31 23.28
CA GLY A 72 7.80 15.83 23.69
C GLY A 72 8.97 15.58 22.73
N ALA A 73 8.79 14.79 21.66
CA ALA A 73 9.83 14.54 20.65
C ALA A 73 9.84 15.61 19.54
N LEU A 74 11.01 16.11 19.13
CA LEU A 74 11.10 17.07 18.01
C LEU A 74 10.69 16.49 16.65
N GLN A 75 10.73 15.17 16.53
CA GLN A 75 10.30 14.44 15.33
C GLN A 75 9.56 13.18 15.80
N SER A 76 8.37 12.99 15.28
CA SER A 76 7.50 11.86 15.63
C SER A 76 7.52 10.83 14.51
N MET A 77 7.25 9.57 14.88
CA MET A 77 7.07 8.47 13.95
C MET A 77 5.69 7.85 14.16
N TYR A 78 4.84 7.95 13.15
CA TYR A 78 3.49 7.42 13.16
C TYR A 78 3.40 6.15 12.35
N PHE A 79 2.81 5.12 12.95
CA PHE A 79 2.39 3.91 12.26
C PHE A 79 0.90 4.02 11.96
N ILE A 80 0.56 3.89 10.68
CA ILE A 80 -0.82 4.07 10.18
C ILE A 80 -1.24 2.77 9.51
N TYR A 81 -2.28 2.15 10.04
CA TYR A 81 -2.81 0.88 9.54
C TYR A 81 -4.12 1.09 8.79
N ASN A 82 -4.16 0.62 7.55
CA ASN A 82 -5.40 0.51 6.80
C ASN A 82 -6.17 -0.76 7.25
N THR A 83 -7.36 -0.57 7.82
CA THR A 83 -8.21 -1.67 8.29
C THR A 83 -9.03 -2.32 7.17
N LEU A 84 -9.20 -1.64 6.04
CA LEU A 84 -9.95 -2.13 4.89
C LEU A 84 -9.13 -3.10 4.04
N PRO A 85 -9.76 -4.00 3.28
CA PRO A 85 -9.08 -4.83 2.27
C PRO A 85 -8.74 -4.04 1.00
N GLU A 86 -9.40 -2.92 0.74
CA GLU A 86 -9.09 -2.00 -0.36
C GLU A 86 -7.96 -1.04 0.00
N THR A 87 -7.38 -0.37 -1.01
CA THR A 87 -6.42 0.71 -0.78
C THR A 87 -7.13 1.95 -0.23
N VAL A 88 -6.53 2.58 0.77
CA VAL A 88 -6.95 3.88 1.31
C VAL A 88 -5.86 4.90 1.00
N SER A 89 -6.22 5.99 0.34
CA SER A 89 -5.33 7.13 0.11
C SER A 89 -5.52 8.19 1.19
N LEU A 90 -4.41 8.75 1.65
CA LEU A 90 -4.31 9.88 2.55
C LEU A 90 -3.94 11.12 1.74
N TYR A 91 -4.80 12.12 1.76
CA TYR A 91 -4.56 13.40 1.11
C TYR A 91 -4.32 14.48 2.13
N GLN A 92 -3.13 15.08 2.10
CA GLN A 92 -2.76 16.14 3.02
C GLN A 92 -3.62 17.37 2.76
N MET A 93 -4.14 17.95 3.84
CA MET A 93 -4.77 19.26 3.82
C MET A 93 -3.70 20.29 4.17
N HIS A 94 -3.51 21.27 3.30
CA HIS A 94 -2.68 22.44 3.59
C HIS A 94 -3.58 23.64 3.92
N ASP A 95 -3.21 24.36 4.97
CA ASP A 95 -3.62 25.73 5.20
C ASP A 95 -2.64 26.72 4.52
N LYS A 96 -2.90 28.02 4.69
CA LYS A 96 -2.09 29.07 4.05
C LYS A 96 -0.66 29.14 4.59
N GLU A 97 -0.40 28.67 5.81
CA GLU A 97 0.93 28.68 6.43
C GLU A 97 1.77 27.47 5.98
N SER A 98 1.13 26.35 5.64
CA SER A 98 1.77 25.12 5.20
C SER A 98 2.06 25.05 3.68
N LEU A 99 1.87 26.14 2.92
CA LEU A 99 2.13 26.17 1.47
C LEU A 99 3.59 25.88 1.08
N TYR A 100 4.53 26.02 2.02
CA TYR A 100 5.95 25.70 1.83
C TYR A 100 6.35 24.31 2.35
N SER A 101 5.43 23.58 2.97
CA SER A 101 5.68 22.21 3.45
C SER A 101 5.55 21.20 2.31
N TYR A 102 6.30 20.10 2.39
CA TYR A 102 6.27 19.05 1.39
C TYR A 102 4.94 18.29 1.44
N TRP A 103 4.41 17.92 0.28
CA TRP A 103 3.19 17.13 0.18
C TRP A 103 3.43 15.67 0.61
N LEU A 104 2.74 15.24 1.66
CA LEU A 104 2.81 13.92 2.27
C LEU A 104 1.67 13.00 1.83
N ASN A 105 1.05 13.28 0.67
CA ASN A 105 0.02 12.43 0.09
C ASN A 105 0.52 10.99 -0.04
N HIS A 106 -0.32 10.02 0.33
CA HIS A 106 0.11 8.62 0.38
C HIS A 106 -1.02 7.63 0.08
N SER A 107 -0.68 6.39 -0.24
CA SER A 107 -1.65 5.31 -0.45
C SER A 107 -1.21 4.05 0.28
N ILE A 108 -2.11 3.52 1.12
CA ILE A 108 -1.85 2.36 1.96
C ILE A 108 -2.69 1.20 1.44
N ARG A 109 -2.02 0.10 1.04
CA ARG A 109 -2.69 -1.12 0.59
C ARG A 109 -3.59 -1.69 1.70
N GLY A 110 -4.53 -2.53 1.29
CA GLY A 110 -5.45 -3.17 2.22
C GLY A 110 -4.73 -3.95 3.31
N ASN A 111 -5.27 -3.88 4.52
CA ASN A 111 -4.78 -4.59 5.70
C ASN A 111 -3.25 -4.44 5.92
N SER A 112 -2.70 -3.27 5.62
CA SER A 112 -1.26 -3.00 5.66
C SER A 112 -0.94 -1.76 6.50
N TRP A 113 0.29 -1.71 7.01
CA TRP A 113 0.87 -0.58 7.72
C TRP A 113 1.70 0.30 6.77
N ALA A 114 1.58 1.60 6.96
CA ALA A 114 2.51 2.60 6.47
C ALA A 114 3.17 3.30 7.67
N VAL A 115 4.33 3.92 7.43
CA VAL A 115 5.06 4.63 8.48
C VAL A 115 5.49 5.99 7.98
N LEU A 116 5.11 7.02 8.73
CA LEU A 116 5.45 8.42 8.47
C LEU A 116 6.39 8.94 9.56
N ALA A 117 7.51 9.52 9.15
CA ALA A 117 8.32 10.38 10.01
C ALA A 117 8.00 11.84 9.68
N THR A 118 7.74 12.66 10.70
CA THR A 118 7.50 14.10 10.50
C THR A 118 7.88 14.91 11.74
N GLY A 119 8.41 16.11 11.49
CA GLY A 119 8.64 17.15 12.48
C GLY A 119 7.75 18.38 12.29
N GLU A 120 6.72 18.29 11.43
CA GLU A 120 5.71 19.35 11.30
C GLU A 120 4.93 19.51 12.60
N LYS A 121 4.45 20.72 12.90
CA LYS A 121 3.66 20.92 14.14
C LYS A 121 2.29 20.24 14.09
N GLU A 122 1.74 20.12 12.90
CA GLU A 122 0.43 19.55 12.65
C GLU A 122 0.38 19.02 11.21
N VAL A 123 -0.18 17.82 11.01
CA VAL A 123 -0.42 17.27 9.67
C VAL A 123 -1.84 16.76 9.59
N LYS A 124 -2.62 17.24 8.63
CA LYS A 124 -4.02 16.87 8.44
C LYS A 124 -4.20 16.04 7.19
N PHE A 125 -4.93 14.94 7.27
CA PHE A 125 -5.25 14.07 6.14
C PHE A 125 -6.75 13.84 5.99
N ILE A 126 -7.21 13.84 4.74
CA ILE A 126 -8.49 13.27 4.34
C ILE A 126 -8.25 11.85 3.83
N CYS A 127 -9.08 10.90 4.25
CA CYS A 127 -9.04 9.53 3.78
C CYS A 127 -9.99 9.33 2.59
N THR A 128 -9.54 8.62 1.56
CA THR A 128 -10.36 8.26 0.41
C THR A 128 -10.17 6.80 0.01
N LEU A 129 -11.20 6.23 -0.60
CA LEU A 129 -11.13 4.87 -1.15
C LEU A 129 -10.44 4.86 -2.52
N GLY A 130 -9.43 4.02 -2.68
CA GLY A 130 -8.68 3.84 -3.92
C GLY A 130 -7.24 4.36 -3.82
N ASP A 131 -6.62 4.59 -4.98
CA ASP A 131 -5.26 5.13 -5.13
C ASP A 131 -5.26 6.60 -5.56
N GLY A 132 -6.43 7.25 -5.50
CA GLY A 132 -6.55 8.66 -5.81
C GLY A 132 -6.46 9.04 -7.29
N LYS A 133 -6.20 8.09 -8.19
CA LYS A 133 -6.07 8.33 -9.63
C LYS A 133 -7.41 8.36 -10.37
N LYS A 134 -8.51 8.07 -9.66
CA LYS A 134 -9.87 8.17 -10.17
C LYS A 134 -10.55 9.42 -9.62
N SER A 135 -11.27 10.13 -10.49
CA SER A 135 -11.81 11.49 -10.29
C SER A 135 -12.54 11.76 -8.97
N TYR A 136 -13.08 10.74 -8.29
CA TYR A 136 -13.64 10.85 -6.95
C TYR A 136 -13.44 9.53 -6.20
N GLY A 137 -12.28 9.34 -5.60
CA GLY A 137 -12.15 8.37 -4.51
C GLY A 137 -13.13 8.76 -3.41
N LYS A 138 -14.09 7.90 -3.11
CA LYS A 138 -15.12 8.17 -2.08
C LYS A 138 -14.44 8.63 -0.79
N ILE A 139 -14.80 9.81 -0.29
CA ILE A 139 -14.30 10.31 1.01
C ILE A 139 -14.78 9.36 2.11
N LEU A 140 -13.85 8.91 2.93
CA LEU A 140 -14.07 8.01 4.05
C LEU A 140 -13.93 8.79 5.35
N ASP A 141 -14.59 8.32 6.40
CA ASP A 141 -14.23 8.78 7.75
C ASP A 141 -12.93 8.09 8.16
N CYS A 142 -11.86 8.87 8.37
CA CYS A 142 -10.59 8.33 8.81
C CYS A 142 -10.70 7.55 10.13
N ALA A 143 -11.62 7.91 11.03
CA ALA A 143 -11.84 7.19 12.29
C ALA A 143 -12.23 5.72 12.08
N ASP A 144 -12.96 5.43 11.00
CA ASP A 144 -13.50 4.11 10.73
C ASP A 144 -12.52 3.21 9.98
N VAL A 145 -11.60 3.80 9.21
CA VAL A 145 -10.82 3.06 8.20
C VAL A 145 -9.34 2.95 8.51
N ILE A 146 -8.79 3.83 9.36
CA ILE A 146 -7.39 3.77 9.77
C ILE A 146 -7.22 3.72 11.29
N LYS A 147 -6.23 2.93 11.72
CA LYS A 147 -5.70 2.99 13.09
C LYS A 147 -4.35 3.70 13.06
N VAL A 148 -4.10 4.52 14.07
CA VAL A 148 -2.84 5.27 14.18
C VAL A 148 -2.24 5.00 15.55
N CYS A 149 -0.93 4.88 15.60
CA CYS A 149 -0.17 4.94 16.84
C CYS A 149 1.14 5.70 16.62
N GLU A 150 1.65 6.30 17.67
CA GLU A 150 2.91 7.02 17.70
C GLU A 150 3.94 6.25 18.52
N TYR A 151 5.17 6.20 18.01
CA TYR A 151 6.34 5.94 18.84
C TYR A 151 6.83 7.25 19.44
N VAL A 152 6.59 7.45 20.73
CA VAL A 152 6.96 8.67 21.45
C VAL A 152 8.47 8.75 21.73
N ASN A 153 9.13 7.60 21.87
CA ASN A 153 10.55 7.50 22.24
C ASN A 153 11.42 7.04 21.05
N VAL A 154 11.47 7.80 19.96
CA VAL A 154 12.23 7.41 18.76
C VAL A 154 13.60 8.06 18.74
N LYS A 155 14.63 7.29 18.37
CA LYS A 155 15.96 7.82 18.09
C LYS A 155 16.18 7.86 16.58
N PHE A 156 16.20 9.08 16.04
CA PHE A 156 16.57 9.35 14.66
C PHE A 156 18.07 9.63 14.57
N GLY A 157 18.75 8.97 13.63
CA GLY A 157 20.09 9.41 13.19
C GLY A 157 20.01 10.81 12.57
N LEU A 158 21.10 11.57 12.61
CA LEU A 158 21.13 12.95 12.09
C LEU A 158 20.67 13.07 10.62
N ASN A 159 20.99 12.06 9.81
CA ASN A 159 20.62 12.01 8.39
C ASN A 159 19.19 11.55 8.12
N ASN A 160 18.48 11.07 9.16
CA ASN A 160 17.12 10.51 9.05
C ASN A 160 16.07 11.51 9.58
N LYS A 161 16.43 12.79 9.66
CA LYS A 161 15.52 13.86 10.07
C LYS A 161 14.76 14.44 8.88
N GLY A 162 13.47 14.72 9.05
CA GLY A 162 12.63 15.32 8.02
C GLY A 162 11.21 14.75 7.97
N ASN A 163 10.51 15.07 6.88
CA ASN A 163 9.13 14.69 6.63
C ASN A 163 9.06 13.72 5.45
N PHE A 164 8.87 12.43 5.70
CA PHE A 164 8.84 11.42 4.65
C PHE A 164 8.20 10.11 5.11
N TRP A 165 7.67 9.37 4.14
CA TRP A 165 7.20 8.01 4.36
C TRP A 165 8.39 7.05 4.39
N ILE A 166 8.54 6.33 5.49
CA ILE A 166 9.57 5.28 5.65
C ILE A 166 9.08 3.98 5.03
N VAL A 167 7.78 3.70 5.18
CA VAL A 167 7.15 2.45 4.73
C VAL A 167 5.87 2.78 3.98
N ASP A 168 5.76 2.28 2.75
CA ASP A 168 4.57 2.51 1.94
C ASP A 168 3.40 1.63 2.35
N SER A 169 3.64 0.31 2.43
CA SER A 169 2.65 -0.70 2.78
C SER A 169 3.34 -2.01 3.13
N ASN A 170 3.18 -2.47 4.37
CA ASN A 170 3.78 -3.73 4.83
C ASN A 170 2.94 -4.41 5.92
N THR A 171 3.32 -5.62 6.32
CA THR A 171 2.83 -6.20 7.57
C THR A 171 3.39 -5.43 8.77
N ARG A 172 2.81 -5.62 9.95
CA ARG A 172 3.21 -4.96 11.20
C ARG A 172 4.70 -5.16 11.48
N ASN A 173 5.15 -6.40 11.44
CA ASN A 173 6.54 -6.75 11.70
C ASN A 173 7.46 -6.30 10.55
N GLY A 174 6.99 -6.36 9.30
CA GLY A 174 7.73 -5.86 8.16
C GLY A 174 7.95 -4.35 8.20
N ALA A 175 6.95 -3.58 8.65
CA ALA A 175 7.06 -2.14 8.84
C ALA A 175 8.09 -1.79 9.93
N VAL A 176 8.04 -2.46 11.08
CA VAL A 176 9.05 -2.27 12.15
C VAL A 176 10.44 -2.62 11.65
N SER A 177 10.60 -3.74 10.93
CA SER A 177 11.88 -4.17 10.38
C SER A 177 12.45 -3.14 9.39
N GLN A 178 11.62 -2.55 8.53
CA GLN A 178 12.05 -1.52 7.58
C GLN A 178 12.47 -0.23 8.27
N VAL A 179 11.78 0.19 9.33
CA VAL A 179 12.18 1.35 10.16
C VAL A 179 13.58 1.13 10.74
N VAL A 180 13.84 -0.04 11.30
CA VAL A 180 15.16 -0.38 11.85
C VAL A 180 16.22 -0.43 10.74
N HIS A 181 15.89 -1.00 9.59
CA HIS A 181 16.79 -1.06 8.44
C HIS A 181 17.13 0.34 7.88
N TYR A 182 16.20 1.29 7.97
CA TYR A 182 16.42 2.70 7.64
C TYR A 182 17.39 3.39 8.63
N GLY A 183 17.72 2.75 9.76
CA GLY A 183 18.58 3.32 10.80
C GLY A 183 17.81 4.21 11.78
N ILE A 184 16.51 3.96 11.97
CA ILE A 184 15.69 4.61 13.00
C ILE A 184 15.38 3.57 14.07
N ILE A 185 15.58 3.92 15.34
CA ILE A 185 15.38 3.00 16.45
C ILE A 185 14.06 3.34 17.15
N PRO A 186 13.00 2.52 16.99
CA PRO A 186 11.78 2.65 17.77
C PRO A 186 12.10 2.31 19.23
N GLY A 187 11.88 3.26 20.14
CA GLY A 187 11.93 2.98 21.57
C GLY A 187 10.72 2.17 22.02
N VAL A 188 10.95 1.32 23.02
CA VAL A 188 9.91 0.57 23.72
C VAL A 188 9.49 1.29 24.99
#